data_AF-A0A7W7XH25-F1
#
_entry.id   AF-A0A7W7XH25-F1
#
_cell.length_a   1.000
_cell.length_b   1.000
_cell.length_c   1.000
_cell.angle_alpha   90.00
_cell.angle_beta   90.00
_cell.angle_gamma   90.00
#
_symmetry.space_group_name_H-M   'P 1'
#
loop_
_entity.id
_entity.type
_entity.pdbx_description
1 polymer ?
#
loop_
_entity_poly.entity_id
_entity_poly.type
_entity_poly.pdbx_seq_one_letter_code
_entity_poly.pdbx_strand_id
1 'polypeptide(L)'
;MPDLPTPTGKILPRNLTARADHVVRGNPSNTRPESGVDNCFPGLEFDQRNLDKAFFPGMLFDFHRYNGSRALEVTGGVAAAHGLTTADLTGDNQVFIGAVCGRTRVDQTDAQVEPVDCRERDGLDVWRQVHDLLPGPIAVLLLGRQTTVATLGAAAVGNLNALRMSGESFVRRAPDGRFQLAVLVSDRARYLDENGVIDPEVYQPGDLTRSLCAPWQYDFRDCGCFYWAASKPDVTSNADESIPQMNFLRADRTPVPDLDTDALDLGSPRRRLELGYPRLISDWQVLPVVLNDREDDSIGNPVPPDIPLLDRATVISRLKSLATVEHALSVEYLYAHYSLNAPRELPDSASRLMRRIHAAAFEVFEVAVDEMRHLRWVNEALGTLGEKPVVGRAAEIVRDTVHPFELRPLTPAQLQWFIDVEAPSQQVGTGLDGMYVQLHRSITKQPDVFPEADRLAHLIKLVIDEGEEHFRRFTAVKEHLAGLDPLVYLRPLRRPGAQDELGRTLLDLSDRYYAALLGTLQATFALGDQAGGLLIGQARVTMENLHEINHLLAARGIAPRFTLPPAFAPGAGELPPELANGQATREAAIAAIEALATIRELDGDLRDMANSQQFETAALLDVLDLQG
;
A
#
# COMPACT_ATOMS: atom_id res chain seq x y z
N MET A 1 30.26 15.36 -9.49
CA MET A 1 29.90 14.75 -8.19
C MET A 1 31.01 13.77 -7.84
N PRO A 2 31.53 13.74 -6.61
CA PRO A 2 32.53 12.75 -6.25
C PRO A 2 31.87 11.37 -6.23
N ASP A 3 32.54 10.39 -6.86
CA ASP A 3 32.15 8.99 -6.88
C ASP A 3 32.15 8.45 -5.45
N LEU A 4 30.96 8.39 -4.85
CA LEU A 4 30.76 7.67 -3.60
C LEU A 4 30.68 6.17 -3.91
N PRO A 5 31.38 5.31 -3.16
CA PRO A 5 31.28 3.87 -3.36
C PRO A 5 29.85 3.39 -3.08
N THR A 6 29.37 2.47 -3.91
CA THR A 6 28.09 1.79 -3.71
C THR A 6 28.06 1.14 -2.32
N PRO A 7 27.04 1.40 -1.47
CA PRO A 7 26.95 0.78 -0.16
C PRO A 7 27.01 -0.74 -0.29
N THR A 8 27.84 -1.39 0.54
CA THR A 8 27.90 -2.86 0.62
C THR A 8 26.74 -3.32 1.50
N GLY A 9 25.68 -3.83 0.87
CA GLY A 9 24.48 -4.32 1.54
C GLY A 9 23.21 -3.77 0.88
N LYS A 10 22.19 -4.64 0.72
CA LYS A 10 20.86 -4.24 0.25
C LYS A 10 20.26 -3.31 1.32
N ILE A 11 19.96 -2.05 0.97
CA ILE A 11 19.14 -1.19 1.83
C ILE A 11 17.75 -1.82 1.87
N LEU A 12 17.43 -2.50 2.96
CA LEU A 12 16.11 -3.06 3.19
C LEU A 12 15.27 -1.98 3.89
N PRO A 13 14.13 -1.55 3.32
CA PRO A 13 13.22 -0.66 4.00
C PRO A 13 12.64 -1.38 5.24
N ARG A 14 13.27 -1.18 6.39
CA ARG A 14 12.88 -1.76 7.69
C ARG A 14 11.61 -1.15 8.27
N ASN A 15 11.14 -0.03 7.70
CA ASN A 15 10.03 0.77 8.22
C ASN A 15 8.67 0.49 7.55
N LEU A 16 8.56 -0.62 6.81
CA LEU A 16 7.27 -1.15 6.34
C LEU A 16 6.38 -1.62 7.53
N THR A 17 6.98 -1.88 8.70
CA THR A 17 6.33 -2.33 9.94
C THR A 17 5.40 -1.30 10.58
N ALA A 18 5.56 -0.01 10.30
CA ALA A 18 4.56 1.00 10.70
C ALA A 18 3.23 0.89 9.93
N ARG A 19 3.18 0.09 8.85
CA ARG A 19 2.00 -0.05 7.97
C ARG A 19 0.97 -1.09 8.43
N ALA A 20 1.27 -1.95 9.41
CA ALA A 20 0.41 -3.11 9.69
C ALA A 20 0.11 -3.39 11.17
N ASP A 21 0.93 -2.94 12.12
CA ASP A 21 0.77 -3.39 13.52
C ASP A 21 -0.19 -2.54 14.35
N HIS A 22 -0.53 -1.33 13.90
CA HIS A 22 -1.42 -0.44 14.64
C HIS A 22 -2.39 0.32 13.75
N VAL A 23 -3.67 -0.09 13.78
CA VAL A 23 -4.76 0.75 13.29
C VAL A 23 -4.89 1.94 14.22
N VAL A 24 -4.36 3.10 13.79
CA VAL A 24 -4.52 4.36 14.51
C VAL A 24 -5.99 4.78 14.41
N ARG A 25 -6.69 4.73 15.55
CA ARG A 25 -8.09 5.13 15.67
C ARG A 25 -8.26 6.60 15.23
N GLY A 26 -9.21 6.88 14.33
CA GLY A 26 -9.54 8.24 13.88
C GLY A 26 -9.00 8.64 12.49
N ASN A 27 -8.23 7.78 11.84
CA ASN A 27 -7.63 8.08 10.53
C ASN A 27 -8.28 7.26 9.39
N PRO A 28 -9.04 7.90 8.47
CA PRO A 28 -9.54 7.22 7.28
C PRO A 28 -8.41 6.69 6.37
N SER A 29 -8.72 5.77 5.45
CA SER A 29 -7.72 5.13 4.57
C SER A 29 -6.94 6.14 3.73
N ASN A 30 -7.59 7.24 3.34
CA ASN A 30 -7.01 8.34 2.57
C ASN A 30 -6.02 9.23 3.33
N THR A 31 -5.65 8.87 4.55
CA THR A 31 -4.80 9.67 5.45
C THR A 31 -3.62 8.87 5.94
N ARG A 32 -3.59 7.61 5.55
CA ARG A 32 -2.53 6.67 5.86
C ARG A 32 -1.49 6.80 4.75
N PRO A 33 -0.22 6.47 5.03
CA PRO A 33 0.81 6.49 3.99
C PRO A 33 0.45 5.66 2.75
N GLU A 34 -0.46 4.68 2.87
CA GLU A 34 -0.98 3.84 1.77
C GLU A 34 -1.83 4.60 0.73
N SER A 35 -2.39 5.76 1.07
CA SER A 35 -3.08 6.65 0.12
C SER A 35 -2.21 7.80 -0.38
N GLY A 36 -0.93 7.81 -0.01
CA GLY A 36 0.03 8.75 -0.55
C GLY A 36 0.14 8.53 -2.06
N VAL A 37 -0.36 9.48 -2.84
CA VAL A 37 -0.03 9.57 -4.26
C VAL A 37 1.43 10.01 -4.31
N ASP A 38 2.37 9.08 -4.50
CA ASP A 38 3.83 9.28 -4.64
C ASP A 38 4.17 10.57 -5.43
N ASN A 39 4.10 11.72 -4.76
CA ASN A 39 4.22 13.03 -5.38
C ASN A 39 5.49 13.64 -4.81
N CYS A 40 6.42 13.97 -5.69
CA CYS A 40 7.80 14.30 -5.34
C CYS A 40 7.98 15.67 -4.64
N PHE A 41 6.98 16.15 -3.90
CA PHE A 41 7.05 17.38 -3.11
C PHE A 41 7.06 17.07 -1.61
N PRO A 42 8.16 17.35 -0.89
CA PRO A 42 8.24 17.09 0.54
C PRO A 42 7.19 17.91 1.30
N GLY A 43 6.31 17.22 2.03
CA GLY A 43 5.32 17.83 2.92
C GLY A 43 3.90 17.23 2.87
N LEU A 44 3.64 16.21 2.05
CA LEU A 44 2.33 15.56 1.94
C LEU A 44 2.21 14.25 2.74
N GLU A 45 3.32 13.53 2.96
CA GLU A 45 3.33 12.18 3.55
C GLU A 45 3.76 12.13 5.02
N PHE A 46 4.59 13.07 5.47
CA PHE A 46 4.91 13.32 6.88
C PHE A 46 5.41 14.75 7.09
N ASP A 47 5.17 15.29 8.27
CA ASP A 47 5.54 16.64 8.64
C ASP A 47 6.89 16.66 9.33
N GLN A 48 7.89 17.22 8.64
CA GLN A 48 9.27 17.31 9.12
C GLN A 48 9.39 18.09 10.44
N ARG A 49 8.44 18.98 10.76
CA ARG A 49 8.39 19.66 12.07
C ARG A 49 8.32 18.66 13.22
N ASN A 50 7.70 17.50 12.99
CA ASN A 50 7.60 16.44 14.00
C ASN A 50 8.90 15.68 14.21
N LEU A 51 9.82 15.65 13.23
CA LEU A 51 11.18 15.13 13.45
C LEU A 51 11.95 16.09 14.34
N ASP A 52 11.82 17.39 14.08
CA ASP A 52 12.55 18.42 14.82
C ASP A 52 11.95 18.72 16.21
N LYS A 53 10.78 18.17 16.56
CA LYS A 53 10.15 18.37 17.89
C LYS A 53 11.07 17.96 19.05
N ALA A 54 11.98 17.01 18.82
CA ALA A 54 12.92 16.48 19.80
C ALA A 54 14.38 16.85 19.48
N PHE A 55 14.62 17.95 18.75
CA PHE A 55 15.98 18.33 18.30
C PHE A 55 16.99 18.56 19.44
N PHE A 56 16.50 18.92 20.65
CA PHE A 56 17.33 19.08 21.84
C PHE A 56 17.12 17.88 22.79
N PRO A 57 18.18 17.16 23.17
CA PRO A 57 18.05 15.95 23.99
C PRO A 57 17.28 16.17 25.29
N GLY A 58 16.27 15.32 25.52
CA GLY A 58 15.45 15.34 26.73
C GLY A 58 14.37 16.43 26.76
N MET A 59 14.07 17.08 25.64
CA MET A 59 13.01 18.11 25.55
C MET A 59 12.17 17.94 24.28
N LEU A 60 10.87 18.27 24.40
CA LEU A 60 9.93 18.32 23.27
C LEU A 60 9.45 19.75 23.02
N PHE A 61 9.33 20.13 21.73
CA PHE A 61 8.94 21.45 21.28
C PHE A 61 7.76 21.42 20.29
N ASP A 62 7.01 22.52 20.25
CA ASP A 62 5.93 22.81 19.30
C ASP A 62 6.36 23.95 18.37
N PHE A 63 6.12 23.82 17.07
CA PHE A 63 6.47 24.81 16.04
C PHE A 63 5.25 25.37 15.30
N HIS A 64 4.02 25.05 15.72
CA HIS A 64 2.80 25.35 14.95
C HIS A 64 2.13 26.68 15.33
N ARG A 65 2.68 27.43 16.28
CA ARG A 65 2.02 28.62 16.85
C ARG A 65 2.52 29.91 16.25
N TYR A 66 1.61 30.86 16.03
CA TYR A 66 1.95 32.22 15.58
C TYR A 66 2.78 33.03 16.58
N ASN A 67 2.83 32.63 17.86
CA ASN A 67 3.54 33.34 18.92
C ASN A 67 4.89 32.69 19.30
N GLY A 68 5.46 31.88 18.41
CA GLY A 68 6.78 31.27 18.57
C GLY A 68 6.73 29.78 18.92
N SER A 69 7.92 29.18 19.06
CA SER A 69 8.07 27.77 19.40
C SER A 69 8.03 27.54 20.90
N ARG A 70 7.14 26.65 21.37
CA ARG A 70 6.91 26.38 22.80
C ARG A 70 7.63 25.11 23.23
N ALA A 71 8.28 25.14 24.39
CA ALA A 71 8.68 23.92 25.08
C ALA A 71 7.43 23.23 25.66
N LEU A 72 7.25 21.95 25.35
CA LEU A 72 6.09 21.15 25.74
C LEU A 72 6.41 20.29 26.96
N GLU A 73 7.55 19.59 26.94
CA GLU A 73 7.87 18.55 27.91
C GLU A 73 9.37 18.47 28.17
N VAL A 74 9.74 18.10 29.40
CA VAL A 74 11.09 17.66 29.77
C VAL A 74 11.04 16.16 30.03
N THR A 75 11.67 15.38 29.15
CA THR A 75 11.74 13.91 29.25
C THR A 75 13.04 13.43 29.91
N GLY A 76 14.07 14.29 30.01
CA GLY A 76 15.33 13.97 30.67
C GLY A 76 16.47 14.93 30.32
N GLY A 77 17.69 14.39 30.23
CA GLY A 77 18.87 15.10 29.72
C GLY A 77 19.36 16.27 30.58
N VAL A 78 20.07 17.20 29.94
CA VAL A 78 20.68 18.38 30.58
C VAL A 78 19.61 19.27 31.24
N ALA A 79 18.44 19.39 30.61
CA ALA A 79 17.31 20.13 31.17
C ALA A 79 16.91 19.60 32.56
N ALA A 80 16.68 18.29 32.68
CA ALA A 80 16.32 17.65 33.95
C ALA A 80 17.47 17.71 34.97
N ALA A 81 18.72 17.54 34.54
CA ALA A 81 19.90 17.61 35.41
C ALA A 81 20.07 18.99 36.07
N HIS A 82 19.62 20.07 35.40
CA HIS A 82 19.59 21.43 35.95
C HIS A 82 18.26 21.79 36.62
N GLY A 83 17.42 20.79 36.91
CA GLY A 83 16.19 20.97 37.69
C GLY A 83 15.04 21.64 36.93
N LEU A 84 15.05 21.60 35.59
CA LEU A 84 13.89 21.96 34.78
C LEU A 84 12.93 20.77 34.72
N THR A 85 11.63 21.01 34.89
CA THR A 85 10.59 19.97 34.88
C THR A 85 9.44 20.36 33.94
N THR A 86 8.63 19.40 33.52
CA THR A 86 7.42 19.68 32.70
C THR A 86 6.45 20.63 33.41
N ALA A 87 6.39 20.61 34.74
CA ALA A 87 5.57 21.55 35.51
C ALA A 87 6.01 23.01 35.31
N ASP A 88 7.27 23.26 34.98
CA ASP A 88 7.78 24.61 34.69
C ASP A 88 7.32 25.15 33.33
N LEU A 89 6.93 24.26 32.41
CA LEU A 89 6.58 24.60 31.03
C LEU A 89 5.08 24.85 30.82
N THR A 90 4.25 24.48 31.80
CA THR A 90 2.78 24.47 31.71
C THR A 90 2.13 25.65 32.47
N GLY A 91 0.80 25.80 32.32
CA GLY A 91 0.04 26.88 32.97
C GLY A 91 0.44 28.28 32.49
N ASP A 92 0.59 29.22 33.43
CA ASP A 92 0.93 30.63 33.14
C ASP A 92 2.41 30.86 32.79
N ASN A 93 3.27 29.86 32.98
CA ASN A 93 4.72 30.00 32.79
C ASN A 93 5.16 29.90 31.32
N GLN A 94 4.32 29.32 30.44
CA GLN A 94 4.54 29.07 29.00
C GLN A 94 5.94 29.44 28.51
N VAL A 95 6.77 28.42 28.26
CA VAL A 95 8.18 28.62 27.93
C VAL A 95 8.40 28.53 26.42
N PHE A 96 9.13 29.49 25.86
CA PHE A 96 9.40 29.60 24.43
C PHE A 96 10.90 29.57 24.13
N ILE A 97 11.24 29.17 22.91
CA ILE A 97 12.59 29.32 22.37
C ILE A 97 12.85 30.81 22.13
N GLY A 98 13.75 31.39 22.92
CA GLY A 98 14.21 32.77 22.78
C GLY A 98 15.35 32.94 21.78
N ALA A 99 16.25 31.96 21.70
CA ALA A 99 17.30 31.91 20.69
C ALA A 99 17.85 30.48 20.52
N VAL A 100 18.38 30.19 19.33
CA VAL A 100 19.12 28.96 19.03
C VAL A 100 20.50 29.28 18.49
N CYS A 101 21.49 28.46 18.82
CA CYS A 101 22.86 28.66 18.38
C CYS A 101 23.51 27.31 18.06
N GLY A 102 24.01 27.17 16.83
CA GLY A 102 24.69 25.99 16.35
C GLY A 102 25.11 26.18 14.88
N ARG A 103 25.96 25.30 14.38
CA ARG A 103 26.40 25.38 12.98
C ARG A 103 25.21 25.11 12.06
N THR A 104 25.06 25.87 10.99
CA THR A 104 24.03 25.63 9.95
C THR A 104 24.62 25.35 8.57
N ARG A 105 25.95 25.49 8.44
CA ARG A 105 26.68 25.19 7.20
C ARG A 105 27.93 24.37 7.47
N VAL A 106 28.25 23.47 6.53
CA VAL A 106 29.39 22.56 6.65
C VAL A 106 30.74 23.28 6.64
N ASP A 107 30.80 24.47 6.04
CA ASP A 107 31.98 25.33 5.96
C ASP A 107 32.16 26.27 7.17
N GLN A 108 31.14 26.37 8.03
CA GLN A 108 31.16 27.24 9.21
C GLN A 108 32.01 26.61 10.33
N THR A 109 32.97 27.37 10.86
CA THR A 109 33.71 27.01 12.09
C THR A 109 32.92 27.40 13.35
N ASP A 110 33.21 26.78 14.50
CA ASP A 110 32.50 27.08 15.76
C ASP A 110 32.61 28.54 16.20
N ALA A 111 33.72 29.22 15.88
CA ALA A 111 33.92 30.63 16.18
C ALA A 111 33.06 31.56 15.29
N GLN A 112 32.58 31.07 14.14
CA GLN A 112 31.74 31.83 13.19
C GLN A 112 30.24 31.58 13.41
N VAL A 113 29.86 30.86 14.47
CA VAL A 113 28.46 30.58 14.80
C VAL A 113 27.84 31.79 15.50
N GLU A 114 26.85 32.40 14.84
CA GLU A 114 26.06 33.48 15.40
C GLU A 114 24.75 32.95 16.00
N PRO A 115 24.37 33.36 17.21
CA PRO A 115 23.07 33.04 17.79
C PRO A 115 21.92 33.64 16.96
N VAL A 116 20.89 32.85 16.69
CA VAL A 116 19.68 33.32 16.01
C VAL A 116 18.64 33.69 17.04
N ASP A 117 18.23 34.96 17.04
CA ASP A 117 17.14 35.46 17.88
C ASP A 117 15.79 34.97 17.36
N CYS A 118 15.07 34.23 18.20
CA CYS A 118 13.77 33.64 17.91
C CYS A 118 12.62 34.42 18.53
N ARG A 119 12.90 35.50 19.27
CA ARG A 119 11.85 36.34 19.87
C ARG A 119 11.03 37.00 18.78
N GLU A 120 9.73 37.11 19.03
CA GLU A 120 8.74 37.73 18.13
C GLU A 120 8.61 37.04 16.75
N ARG A 121 9.25 35.89 16.54
CA ARG A 121 9.04 35.04 15.36
C ARG A 121 7.89 34.08 15.59
N ASP A 122 7.20 33.71 14.52
CA ASP A 122 6.26 32.61 14.57
C ASP A 122 7.00 31.26 14.70
N GLY A 123 6.27 30.20 15.06
CA GLY A 123 6.83 28.88 15.27
C GLY A 123 7.46 28.27 14.01
N LEU A 124 6.96 28.62 12.81
CA LEU A 124 7.51 28.12 11.55
C LEU A 124 8.86 28.75 11.24
N ASP A 125 8.99 30.06 11.48
CA ASP A 125 10.24 30.78 11.35
C ASP A 125 11.29 30.27 12.33
N VAL A 126 10.88 29.91 13.55
CA VAL A 126 11.78 29.27 14.53
C VAL A 126 12.15 27.86 14.09
N TRP A 127 11.19 27.07 13.61
CA TRP A 127 11.46 25.72 13.10
C TRP A 127 12.49 25.73 11.97
N ARG A 128 12.38 26.66 11.01
CA ARG A 128 13.37 26.77 9.92
C ARG A 128 14.80 26.91 10.46
N GLN A 129 14.99 27.68 11.54
CA GLN A 129 16.31 27.83 12.17
C GLN A 129 16.77 26.55 12.87
N VAL A 130 15.87 25.82 13.51
CA VAL A 130 16.16 24.53 14.15
C VAL A 130 16.51 23.47 13.11
N HIS A 131 15.74 23.43 12.01
CA HIS A 131 15.89 22.48 10.92
C HIS A 131 17.28 22.59 10.29
N ASP A 132 17.72 23.84 10.01
CA ASP A 132 19.00 24.16 9.39
C ASP A 132 20.23 23.85 10.26
N LEU A 133 20.06 23.50 11.55
CA LEU A 133 21.19 23.12 12.41
C LEU A 133 21.92 21.89 11.83
N LEU A 134 23.22 21.77 12.05
CA LEU A 134 23.97 20.56 11.73
C LEU A 134 24.17 19.70 12.98
N PRO A 135 24.51 18.40 12.82
CA PRO A 135 24.94 17.58 13.94
C PRO A 135 26.13 18.21 14.68
N GLY A 136 26.10 18.16 16.02
CA GLY A 136 27.14 18.71 16.89
C GLY A 136 26.57 19.58 18.02
N PRO A 137 27.44 20.30 18.75
CA PRO A 137 27.04 21.06 19.93
C PRO A 137 26.16 22.25 19.55
N ILE A 138 24.99 22.32 20.18
CA ILE A 138 24.00 23.39 20.06
C ILE A 138 23.70 24.00 21.43
N ALA A 139 23.26 25.25 21.44
CA ALA A 139 22.75 25.93 22.62
C ALA A 139 21.36 26.50 22.35
N VAL A 140 20.46 26.34 23.32
CA VAL A 140 19.10 26.86 23.28
C VAL A 140 18.87 27.77 24.47
N LEU A 141 18.39 28.99 24.20
CA LEU A 141 17.89 29.92 25.20
C LEU A 141 16.37 29.75 25.31
N LEU A 142 15.90 29.37 26.50
CA LEU A 142 14.48 29.24 26.82
C LEU A 142 14.02 30.40 27.69
N LEU A 143 12.86 30.96 27.38
CA LEU A 143 12.30 32.13 28.06
C LEU A 143 10.87 31.85 28.51
N GLY A 144 10.58 32.08 29.79
CA GLY A 144 9.20 32.13 30.27
C GLY A 144 8.49 33.34 29.68
N ARG A 145 7.17 33.24 29.44
CA ARG A 145 6.35 34.32 28.87
C ARG A 145 6.46 35.67 29.60
N GLN A 146 6.76 35.64 30.89
CA GLN A 146 6.88 36.82 31.75
C GLN A 146 8.26 37.51 31.66
N THR A 147 9.21 36.91 30.94
CA THR A 147 10.59 37.40 30.86
C THR A 147 10.68 38.58 29.90
N THR A 148 11.10 39.74 30.40
CA THR A 148 11.24 40.98 29.62
C THR A 148 12.69 41.19 29.19
N VAL A 149 12.91 42.07 28.20
CA VAL A 149 14.27 42.50 27.77
C VAL A 149 15.09 43.02 28.96
N ALA A 150 14.45 43.66 29.94
CA ALA A 150 15.10 44.13 31.16
C ALA A 150 15.58 42.99 32.07
N THR A 151 14.94 41.81 32.02
CA THR A 151 15.31 40.64 32.82
C THR A 151 16.33 39.74 32.12
N LEU A 152 16.35 39.72 30.78
CA LEU A 152 17.32 38.99 29.97
C LEU A 152 18.76 39.47 30.18
N GLY A 153 18.95 40.77 30.40
CA GLY A 153 20.25 41.43 30.28
C GLY A 153 20.72 41.43 28.82
N ALA A 154 21.36 42.51 28.36
CA ALA A 154 21.77 42.65 26.96
C ALA A 154 22.73 41.56 26.45
N ALA A 155 23.34 40.78 27.35
CA ALA A 155 24.37 39.79 27.04
C ALA A 155 23.86 38.36 26.78
N ALA A 156 22.62 38.01 27.10
CA ALA A 156 22.17 36.59 27.09
C ALA A 156 22.06 35.98 25.67
N VAL A 157 21.65 36.76 24.66
CA VAL A 157 21.61 36.28 23.27
C VAL A 157 22.99 36.35 22.63
N GLY A 158 23.73 37.46 22.81
CA GLY A 158 25.03 37.66 22.17
C GLY A 158 26.15 36.74 22.69
N ASN A 159 26.05 36.21 23.91
CA ASN A 159 27.04 35.30 24.49
C ASN A 159 26.70 33.81 24.30
N LEU A 160 25.62 33.48 23.59
CA LEU A 160 25.12 32.11 23.51
C LEU A 160 26.12 31.16 22.82
N ASN A 161 26.90 31.65 21.85
CA ASN A 161 27.95 30.85 21.23
C ASN A 161 29.12 30.56 22.20
N ALA A 162 29.48 31.49 23.07
CA ALA A 162 30.54 31.24 24.06
C ALA A 162 30.09 30.21 25.10
N LEU A 163 28.84 30.28 25.56
CA LEU A 163 28.24 29.29 26.45
C LEU A 163 28.15 27.91 25.77
N ARG A 164 27.78 27.88 24.48
CA ARG A 164 27.81 26.67 23.64
C ARG A 164 29.21 26.04 23.60
N MET A 165 30.24 26.86 23.39
CA MET A 165 31.63 26.41 23.34
C MET A 165 32.20 25.98 24.70
N SER A 166 31.71 26.56 25.81
CA SER A 166 32.12 26.16 27.16
C SER A 166 31.33 24.96 27.70
N GLY A 167 30.22 24.57 27.05
CA GLY A 167 29.32 23.54 27.54
C GLY A 167 28.47 23.98 28.74
N GLU A 168 28.40 25.28 29.02
CA GLU A 168 27.79 25.80 30.24
C GLU A 168 26.26 25.89 30.11
N SER A 169 25.56 25.11 30.94
CA SER A 169 24.10 25.11 31.05
C SER A 169 23.65 25.63 32.41
N PHE A 170 22.54 26.36 32.44
CA PHE A 170 21.94 26.84 33.69
C PHE A 170 20.45 27.12 33.55
N VAL A 171 19.74 27.03 34.67
CA VAL A 171 18.33 27.39 34.81
C VAL A 171 18.22 28.49 35.86
N ARG A 172 17.49 29.56 35.54
CA ARG A 172 17.25 30.69 36.43
C ARG A 172 15.77 30.81 36.74
N ARG A 173 15.47 30.93 38.03
CA ARG A 173 14.12 31.10 38.58
C ARG A 173 13.98 32.48 39.20
N ALA A 174 12.77 33.02 39.18
CA ALA A 174 12.43 34.24 39.90
C ALA A 174 12.38 33.97 41.43
N PRO A 175 12.41 35.02 42.28
CA PRO A 175 12.35 34.86 43.74
C PRO A 175 11.12 34.11 44.25
N ASP A 176 10.03 34.11 43.48
CA ASP A 176 8.79 33.36 43.76
C ASP A 176 8.84 31.89 43.29
N GLY A 177 10.00 31.42 42.82
CA GLY A 177 10.24 30.05 42.37
C GLY A 177 9.84 29.77 40.92
N ARG A 178 9.17 30.72 40.24
CA ARG A 178 8.74 30.52 38.85
C ARG A 178 9.92 30.49 37.88
N PHE A 179 9.80 29.69 36.83
CA PHE A 179 10.78 29.66 35.74
C PHE A 179 10.90 31.05 35.09
N GLN A 180 12.13 31.48 34.84
CA GLN A 180 12.40 32.75 34.17
C GLN A 180 13.14 32.53 32.85
N LEU A 181 14.31 31.90 32.90
CA LEU A 181 15.05 31.54 31.69
C LEU A 181 15.97 30.34 31.92
N ALA A 182 16.38 29.69 30.84
CA ALA A 182 17.45 28.71 30.85
C ALA A 182 18.33 28.84 29.61
N VAL A 183 19.62 28.59 29.78
CA VAL A 183 20.53 28.27 28.66
C VAL A 183 20.90 26.82 28.80
N LEU A 184 20.64 26.04 27.77
CA LEU A 184 20.93 24.61 27.74
C LEU A 184 21.85 24.30 26.57
N VAL A 185 22.90 23.54 26.82
CA VAL A 185 23.93 23.15 25.84
C VAL A 185 24.01 21.63 25.78
N SER A 186 23.92 21.08 24.58
CA SER A 186 24.08 19.65 24.32
C SER A 186 24.37 19.42 22.84
N ASP A 187 24.73 18.20 22.47
CA ASP A 187 24.78 17.82 21.06
C ASP A 187 23.36 17.69 20.50
N ARG A 188 23.13 18.18 19.27
CA ARG A 188 21.83 18.06 18.60
C ARG A 188 21.41 16.58 18.59
N ALA A 189 20.19 16.30 19.04
CA ALA A 189 19.65 14.97 19.05
C ALA A 189 19.55 14.42 17.63
N ARG A 190 19.83 13.12 17.49
CA ARG A 190 19.58 12.39 16.26
C ARG A 190 18.14 11.90 16.30
N TYR A 191 17.47 11.92 15.16
CA TYR A 191 16.14 11.31 15.03
C TYR A 191 16.22 9.83 14.61
N LEU A 192 17.42 9.32 14.30
CA LEU A 192 17.67 7.93 13.96
C LEU A 192 18.40 7.19 15.10
N ASP A 193 18.04 5.92 15.28
CA ASP A 193 18.72 4.97 16.16
C ASP A 193 20.03 4.45 15.54
N GLU A 194 20.71 3.54 16.26
CA GLU A 194 21.95 2.89 15.79
C GLU A 194 21.77 2.03 14.53
N ASN A 195 20.54 1.63 14.22
CA ASN A 195 20.19 0.84 13.05
C ASN A 195 19.80 1.70 11.83
N GLY A 196 19.79 3.02 11.98
CA GLY A 196 19.37 3.96 10.94
C GLY A 196 17.86 4.03 10.73
N VAL A 197 17.07 3.63 11.74
CA VAL A 197 15.60 3.74 11.76
C VAL A 197 15.19 4.91 12.66
N ILE A 198 14.04 5.55 12.40
CA ILE A 198 13.53 6.61 13.27
C ILE A 198 13.33 6.06 14.69
N ASP A 199 13.89 6.74 15.69
CA ASP A 199 13.93 6.27 17.07
C ASP A 199 12.52 6.09 17.66
N PRO A 200 12.05 4.84 17.88
CA PRO A 200 10.69 4.58 18.35
C PRO A 200 10.47 4.92 19.83
N GLU A 201 11.53 5.14 20.62
CA GLU A 201 11.40 5.61 21.99
C GLU A 201 11.07 7.11 22.04
N VAL A 202 11.45 7.86 20.99
CA VAL A 202 11.25 9.31 20.88
C VAL A 202 10.06 9.68 20.01
N TYR A 203 9.84 8.96 18.90
CA TYR A 203 8.78 9.20 17.94
C TYR A 203 7.79 8.04 17.95
N GLN A 204 6.61 8.28 18.52
CA GLN A 204 5.55 7.29 18.65
C GLN A 204 4.77 7.12 17.32
N PRO A 205 4.08 5.99 17.11
CA PRO A 205 3.20 5.83 15.94
C PRO A 205 2.21 7.00 15.79
N GLY A 206 2.15 7.58 14.58
CA GLY A 206 1.32 8.75 14.28
C GLY A 206 1.98 10.11 14.54
N ASP A 207 3.11 10.17 15.24
CA ASP A 207 3.77 11.45 15.52
C ASP A 207 4.20 12.20 14.27
N LEU A 208 4.71 11.49 13.25
CA LEU A 208 5.21 12.11 12.03
C LEU A 208 4.09 12.69 11.16
N THR A 209 2.87 12.19 11.32
CA THR A 209 1.70 12.59 10.51
C THR A 209 0.74 13.51 11.26
N ARG A 210 0.89 13.68 12.58
CA ARG A 210 -0.07 14.41 13.46
C ARG A 210 -0.39 15.86 13.09
N SER A 211 0.47 16.49 12.30
CA SER A 211 0.34 17.90 11.87
C SER A 211 0.42 18.08 10.36
N LEU A 212 0.31 16.97 9.62
CA LEU A 212 0.04 16.98 8.19
C LEU A 212 -1.39 17.44 7.92
N CYS A 213 -1.62 17.82 6.67
CA CYS A 213 -2.94 17.81 6.05
C CYS A 213 -3.49 16.37 5.85
N ALA A 214 -3.18 15.42 6.74
CA ALA A 214 -3.70 14.05 6.69
C ALA A 214 -4.03 13.55 8.12
N PRO A 215 -5.31 13.31 8.45
CA PRO A 215 -6.47 13.61 7.62
C PRO A 215 -6.76 15.10 7.67
N TRP A 216 -6.20 15.88 6.77
CA TRP A 216 -6.86 17.05 6.21
C TRP A 216 -7.27 18.13 7.24
N GLN A 217 -6.51 18.31 8.34
CA GLN A 217 -6.86 19.28 9.39
C GLN A 217 -6.95 20.72 8.87
N TYR A 218 -6.12 21.07 7.88
CA TYR A 218 -6.16 22.34 7.18
C TYR A 218 -7.05 22.32 5.94
N ASP A 219 -7.09 21.21 5.20
CA ASP A 219 -7.87 21.11 3.97
C ASP A 219 -9.38 20.98 4.20
N PHE A 220 -9.86 20.24 5.19
CA PHE A 220 -11.29 20.22 5.57
C PHE A 220 -11.77 21.59 6.02
N ARG A 221 -10.87 22.31 6.69
CA ARG A 221 -11.19 23.61 7.24
C ARG A 221 -11.23 24.64 6.12
N ASP A 222 -10.24 24.72 5.23
CA ASP A 222 -10.05 25.87 4.33
C ASP A 222 -9.99 25.53 2.81
N CYS A 223 -9.98 24.26 2.40
CA CYS A 223 -9.84 23.89 0.98
C CYS A 223 -11.18 24.03 0.22
N GLY A 224 -11.25 25.03 -0.66
CA GLY A 224 -12.31 25.21 -1.66
C GLY A 224 -11.95 24.65 -3.04
N CYS A 225 -10.90 23.81 -3.15
CA CYS A 225 -10.39 23.34 -4.43
C CYS A 225 -11.27 22.22 -4.98
N PHE A 226 -12.08 22.54 -5.99
CA PHE A 226 -12.90 21.61 -6.80
C PHE A 226 -12.10 20.59 -7.64
N TYR A 227 -10.81 20.38 -7.35
CA TYR A 227 -9.92 19.51 -8.12
C TYR A 227 -9.94 18.06 -7.62
N TRP A 228 -10.31 17.82 -6.37
CA TRP A 228 -10.47 16.48 -5.80
C TRP A 228 -11.92 15.99 -5.95
N ALA A 229 -12.10 14.71 -6.28
CA ALA A 229 -13.43 14.09 -6.47
C ALA A 229 -14.30 14.02 -5.19
N ALA A 230 -13.77 14.40 -4.02
CA ALA A 230 -14.52 14.51 -2.77
C ALA A 230 -14.84 15.98 -2.47
N SER A 231 -16.04 16.43 -2.85
CA SER A 231 -16.39 17.87 -2.86
C SER A 231 -16.68 18.49 -1.48
N LYS A 232 -16.86 17.69 -0.41
CA LYS A 232 -17.06 18.15 0.98
C LYS A 232 -16.71 17.03 1.98
N PRO A 233 -15.41 16.77 2.22
CA PRO A 233 -15.04 15.61 3.00
C PRO A 233 -15.14 15.90 4.53
N ASP A 234 -15.51 17.14 4.90
CA ASP A 234 -16.02 17.58 6.20
C ASP A 234 -17.48 17.15 6.49
N VAL A 235 -18.17 16.58 5.50
CA VAL A 235 -19.57 16.13 5.61
C VAL A 235 -19.62 14.61 5.70
N THR A 236 -20.22 14.11 6.77
CA THR A 236 -20.39 12.67 7.05
C THR A 236 -21.83 12.37 7.43
N SER A 237 -22.19 11.10 7.57
CA SER A 237 -23.44 10.64 8.18
C SER A 237 -23.19 10.10 9.59
N ASN A 238 -24.23 10.02 10.42
CA ASN A 238 -24.13 9.29 11.68
C ASN A 238 -24.15 7.76 11.47
N ALA A 239 -23.78 7.01 12.51
CA ALA A 239 -23.63 5.54 12.47
C ALA A 239 -24.83 4.78 11.87
N ASP A 240 -26.06 5.24 12.12
CA ASP A 240 -27.30 4.61 11.65
C ASP A 240 -27.89 5.27 10.39
N GLU A 241 -27.17 6.23 9.80
CA GLU A 241 -27.54 7.01 8.61
C GLU A 241 -28.85 7.81 8.73
N SER A 242 -29.44 7.91 9.93
CA SER A 242 -30.66 8.71 10.14
C SER A 242 -30.42 10.20 9.90
N ILE A 243 -29.17 10.65 9.96
CA ILE A 243 -28.71 11.99 9.64
C ILE A 243 -27.65 11.86 8.53
N PRO A 244 -28.03 12.07 7.26
CA PRO A 244 -27.15 11.77 6.12
C PRO A 244 -26.03 12.80 5.92
N GLN A 245 -26.11 13.95 6.59
CA GLN A 245 -25.15 15.04 6.44
C GLN A 245 -24.90 15.76 7.77
N MET A 246 -23.67 15.70 8.24
CA MET A 246 -23.18 16.22 9.51
C MET A 246 -21.79 16.81 9.33
N ASN A 247 -21.51 17.91 10.01
CA ASN A 247 -20.16 18.47 10.07
C ASN A 247 -19.26 17.61 10.97
N PHE A 248 -18.29 16.92 10.37
CA PHE A 248 -17.31 16.07 11.06
C PHE A 248 -16.46 16.84 12.08
N LEU A 249 -16.15 18.12 11.83
CA LEU A 249 -15.26 18.95 12.65
C LEU A 249 -15.93 19.60 13.88
N ARG A 250 -17.18 19.27 14.17
CA ARG A 250 -17.95 19.91 15.26
C ARG A 250 -17.32 19.62 16.63
N ALA A 251 -17.14 20.69 17.41
CA ALA A 251 -16.62 20.66 18.77
C ALA A 251 -17.69 20.18 19.77
N ASP A 252 -18.95 20.52 19.51
CA ASP A 252 -20.12 20.00 20.22
C ASP A 252 -20.87 19.02 19.31
N ARG A 253 -21.08 17.80 19.80
CA ARG A 253 -21.71 16.71 19.05
C ARG A 253 -23.24 16.67 19.22
N THR A 254 -23.81 17.49 20.12
CA THR A 254 -25.26 17.51 20.40
C THR A 254 -26.11 18.28 19.38
N PRO A 255 -25.70 19.44 18.84
CA PRO A 255 -26.43 20.08 17.74
C PRO A 255 -26.02 19.52 16.38
N VAL A 256 -26.96 19.46 15.43
CA VAL A 256 -26.67 19.29 13.99
C VAL A 256 -26.56 20.69 13.38
N PRO A 257 -25.35 21.20 13.03
CA PRO A 257 -25.20 22.54 12.48
C PRO A 257 -25.76 22.60 11.05
N ASP A 258 -26.30 23.75 10.66
CA ASP A 258 -26.70 24.02 9.27
C ASP A 258 -25.45 24.00 8.35
N LEU A 259 -25.53 23.30 7.23
CA LEU A 259 -24.41 23.06 6.31
C LEU A 259 -24.09 24.30 5.47
N ASP A 260 -25.04 25.24 5.35
CA ASP A 260 -25.13 26.21 4.26
C ASP A 260 -24.50 27.58 4.56
N THR A 261 -23.41 27.62 5.31
CA THR A 261 -22.60 28.85 5.44
C THR A 261 -21.22 28.65 4.85
N ASP A 262 -20.92 29.47 3.85
CA ASP A 262 -19.67 29.53 3.09
C ASP A 262 -18.44 29.25 3.97
N ALA A 263 -17.70 28.18 3.69
CA ALA A 263 -16.53 27.77 4.47
C ALA A 263 -15.40 28.84 4.43
N LEU A 264 -15.44 29.71 3.42
CA LEU A 264 -14.47 30.81 3.24
C LEU A 264 -14.79 32.04 4.11
N ASP A 265 -15.96 32.12 4.74
CA ASP A 265 -16.30 33.22 5.65
C ASP A 265 -15.81 32.90 7.08
N LEU A 266 -14.72 33.56 7.48
CA LEU A 266 -14.15 33.51 8.84
C LEU A 266 -15.15 33.95 9.93
N GLY A 267 -16.25 34.64 9.57
CA GLY A 267 -17.31 35.09 10.46
C GLY A 267 -18.49 34.12 10.61
N SER A 268 -18.50 33.00 9.89
CA SER A 268 -19.69 32.14 9.80
C SER A 268 -20.08 31.51 11.15
N PRO A 269 -21.38 31.36 11.45
CA PRO A 269 -21.87 30.64 12.63
C PRO A 269 -21.31 29.23 12.76
N ARG A 270 -21.09 28.55 11.62
CA ARG A 270 -20.51 27.22 11.54
C ARG A 270 -19.09 27.16 12.11
N ARG A 271 -18.21 28.12 11.77
CA ARG A 271 -16.81 28.16 12.27
C ARG A 271 -16.70 28.23 13.80
N ARG A 272 -17.68 28.85 14.46
CA ARG A 272 -17.71 28.96 15.94
C ARG A 272 -18.01 27.63 16.63
N LEU A 273 -18.55 26.67 15.90
CA LEU A 273 -18.94 25.35 16.40
C LEU A 273 -17.91 24.26 16.04
N GLU A 274 -16.87 24.58 15.27
CA GLU A 274 -15.81 23.67 14.84
C GLU A 274 -14.60 23.67 15.79
N LEU A 275 -13.82 22.58 15.78
CA LEU A 275 -12.50 22.58 16.41
C LEU A 275 -11.55 23.54 15.67
N GLY A 276 -10.91 24.42 16.44
CA GLY A 276 -9.90 25.35 15.91
C GLY A 276 -8.56 24.66 15.58
N TYR A 277 -7.72 25.29 14.76
CA TYR A 277 -6.40 24.75 14.38
C TYR A 277 -5.57 24.17 15.53
N PRO A 278 -5.36 24.90 16.64
CA PRO A 278 -4.55 24.36 17.73
C PRO A 278 -5.17 23.13 18.38
N ARG A 279 -6.51 23.05 18.43
CA ARG A 279 -7.24 21.92 19.01
C ARG A 279 -7.33 20.74 18.06
N LEU A 280 -7.43 20.96 16.75
CA LEU A 280 -7.29 19.87 15.79
C LEU A 280 -5.92 19.22 15.92
N ILE A 281 -4.84 20.00 16.03
CA ILE A 281 -3.49 19.45 16.17
C ILE A 281 -3.29 18.71 17.50
N SER A 282 -3.78 19.26 18.63
CA SER A 282 -3.54 18.67 19.96
C SER A 282 -4.56 17.61 20.37
N ASP A 283 -5.78 17.71 19.84
CA ASP A 283 -6.94 16.96 20.30
C ASP A 283 -7.62 16.16 19.17
N TRP A 284 -6.99 15.95 18.00
CA TRP A 284 -7.62 15.23 16.86
C TRP A 284 -8.23 13.88 17.24
N GLN A 285 -7.66 13.18 18.23
CA GLN A 285 -8.13 11.92 18.77
C GLN A 285 -9.55 11.96 19.38
N VAL A 286 -10.13 13.15 19.56
CA VAL A 286 -11.52 13.33 20.01
C VAL A 286 -12.54 13.24 18.87
N LEU A 287 -12.08 13.20 17.62
CA LEU A 287 -12.93 13.02 16.44
C LEU A 287 -13.33 11.54 16.30
N PRO A 288 -14.58 11.25 15.91
CA PRO A 288 -15.05 9.88 15.72
C PRO A 288 -14.37 9.21 14.52
N VAL A 289 -14.36 7.88 14.51
CA VAL A 289 -13.89 7.13 13.33
C VAL A 289 -14.91 7.30 12.21
N VAL A 290 -14.45 7.55 10.99
CA VAL A 290 -15.30 7.59 9.81
C VAL A 290 -14.95 6.42 8.89
N LEU A 291 -15.91 5.54 8.63
CA LEU A 291 -15.80 4.47 7.64
C LEU A 291 -17.00 4.53 6.70
N ASN A 292 -16.77 4.45 5.39
CA ASN A 292 -17.82 4.54 4.37
C ASN A 292 -18.74 5.76 4.57
N ASP A 293 -18.13 6.94 4.81
CA ASP A 293 -18.81 8.21 5.08
C ASP A 293 -19.72 8.24 6.32
N ARG A 294 -19.50 7.32 7.28
CA ARG A 294 -20.30 7.20 8.52
C ARG A 294 -19.41 7.34 9.75
N GLU A 295 -19.80 8.21 10.67
CA GLU A 295 -19.22 8.27 12.00
C GLU A 295 -19.62 7.02 12.80
N ASP A 296 -18.65 6.21 13.24
CA ASP A 296 -18.89 5.00 14.01
C ASP A 296 -17.86 4.79 15.13
N ASP A 297 -18.27 5.13 16.36
CA ASP A 297 -17.46 4.91 17.57
C ASP A 297 -17.58 3.48 18.14
N SER A 298 -18.50 2.67 17.59
CA SER A 298 -18.87 1.34 18.09
C SER A 298 -17.96 0.22 17.59
N ILE A 299 -17.13 0.49 16.58
CA ILE A 299 -16.11 -0.44 16.11
C ILE A 299 -15.01 -0.50 17.17
N GLY A 300 -15.22 -1.35 18.16
CA GLY A 300 -14.12 -1.95 18.90
C GLY A 300 -13.24 -2.73 17.92
N ASN A 301 -11.94 -2.83 18.21
CA ASN A 301 -11.08 -3.75 17.47
C ASN A 301 -11.80 -5.10 17.42
N PRO A 302 -12.10 -5.65 16.22
CA PRO A 302 -12.72 -6.95 16.14
C PRO A 302 -11.87 -7.90 16.97
N VAL A 303 -12.49 -8.56 17.95
CA VAL A 303 -11.79 -9.56 18.75
C VAL A 303 -11.30 -10.59 17.74
N PRO A 304 -9.98 -10.76 17.57
CA PRO A 304 -9.46 -11.71 16.59
C PRO A 304 -10.06 -13.07 16.94
N PRO A 305 -10.74 -13.74 15.99
CA PRO A 305 -11.35 -15.03 16.29
C PRO A 305 -10.27 -15.99 16.79
N ASP A 306 -10.62 -16.83 17.77
CA ASP A 306 -9.71 -17.81 18.37
C ASP A 306 -9.52 -19.01 17.43
N ILE A 307 -8.77 -18.77 16.35
CA ILE A 307 -8.41 -19.75 15.33
C ILE A 307 -7.15 -20.52 15.79
N PRO A 308 -7.10 -21.85 15.65
CA PRO A 308 -5.87 -22.58 15.89
C PRO A 308 -4.75 -22.12 14.94
N LEU A 309 -3.56 -21.87 15.51
CA LEU A 309 -2.36 -21.59 14.74
C LEU A 309 -1.92 -22.86 14.00
N LEU A 310 -1.53 -22.71 12.73
CA LEU A 310 -1.04 -23.80 11.92
C LEU A 310 0.47 -23.98 12.11
N ASP A 311 0.93 -25.22 12.02
CA ASP A 311 2.35 -25.52 11.93
C ASP A 311 2.90 -25.22 10.53
N ARG A 312 4.24 -25.16 10.41
CA ARG A 312 4.93 -24.83 9.17
C ARG A 312 4.57 -25.78 8.02
N ALA A 313 4.47 -27.08 8.30
CA ALA A 313 4.18 -28.09 7.29
C ALA A 313 2.76 -27.93 6.72
N THR A 314 1.80 -27.62 7.59
CA THR A 314 0.41 -27.37 7.22
C THR A 314 0.28 -26.07 6.42
N VAL A 315 0.99 -25.01 6.80
CA VAL A 315 1.05 -23.76 6.02
C VAL A 315 1.57 -24.02 4.60
N ILE A 316 2.70 -24.72 4.46
CA ILE A 316 3.27 -25.09 3.16
C ILE A 316 2.28 -25.92 2.34
N SER A 317 1.69 -26.96 2.93
CA SER A 317 0.73 -27.81 2.23
C SER A 317 -0.48 -27.04 1.72
N ARG A 318 -0.97 -26.06 2.50
CA ARG A 318 -2.09 -25.20 2.11
C ARG A 318 -1.72 -24.23 1.01
N LEU A 319 -0.55 -23.59 1.08
CA LEU A 319 -0.06 -22.72 0.01
C LEU A 319 0.09 -23.48 -1.32
N LYS A 320 0.62 -24.71 -1.30
CA LYS A 320 0.70 -25.55 -2.50
C LYS A 320 -0.69 -25.85 -3.09
N SER A 321 -1.67 -26.14 -2.23
CA SER A 321 -3.05 -26.35 -2.67
C SER A 321 -3.66 -25.07 -3.26
N LEU A 322 -3.50 -23.93 -2.57
CA LEU A 322 -4.05 -22.65 -3.00
C LEU A 322 -3.46 -22.19 -4.32
N ALA A 323 -2.16 -22.37 -4.56
CA ALA A 323 -1.56 -22.10 -5.87
C ALA A 323 -2.31 -22.79 -7.02
N THR A 324 -2.70 -24.06 -6.84
CA THR A 324 -3.46 -24.79 -7.87
C THR A 324 -4.91 -24.30 -8.00
N VAL A 325 -5.48 -23.72 -6.95
CA VAL A 325 -6.83 -23.13 -6.95
C VAL A 325 -6.82 -21.79 -7.68
N GLU A 326 -5.86 -20.89 -7.40
CA GLU A 326 -5.77 -19.59 -8.11
C GLU A 326 -5.59 -19.79 -9.61
N HIS A 327 -4.80 -20.80 -9.99
CA HIS A 327 -4.67 -21.17 -11.39
C HIS A 327 -5.98 -21.71 -11.99
N ALA A 328 -6.75 -22.50 -11.23
CA ALA A 328 -8.05 -23.00 -11.70
C ALA A 328 -9.05 -21.85 -11.90
N LEU A 329 -9.16 -20.94 -10.92
CA LEU A 329 -10.05 -19.78 -10.97
C LEU A 329 -9.66 -18.85 -12.13
N SER A 330 -8.38 -18.50 -12.26
CA SER A 330 -7.88 -17.69 -13.37
C SER A 330 -8.30 -18.24 -14.74
N VAL A 331 -8.21 -19.56 -14.94
CA VAL A 331 -8.59 -20.20 -16.21
C VAL A 331 -10.11 -20.25 -16.41
N GLU A 332 -10.90 -20.50 -15.35
CA GLU A 332 -12.37 -20.44 -15.44
C GLU A 332 -12.85 -19.02 -15.79
N TYR A 333 -12.25 -17.99 -15.18
CA TYR A 333 -12.58 -16.59 -15.40
C TYR A 333 -12.21 -16.16 -16.82
N LEU A 334 -11.02 -16.54 -17.31
CA LEU A 334 -10.63 -16.34 -18.70
C LEU A 334 -11.61 -17.00 -19.69
N TYR A 335 -11.98 -18.26 -19.46
CA TYR A 335 -12.93 -18.94 -20.35
C TYR A 335 -14.30 -18.26 -20.33
N ALA A 336 -14.78 -17.84 -19.17
CA ALA A 336 -16.02 -17.10 -19.03
C ALA A 336 -15.96 -15.75 -19.77
N HIS A 337 -14.84 -15.04 -19.69
CA HIS A 337 -14.58 -13.83 -20.48
C HIS A 337 -14.69 -14.09 -21.99
N TYR A 338 -14.03 -15.13 -22.52
CA TYR A 338 -14.11 -15.47 -23.95
C TYR A 338 -15.51 -15.93 -24.40
N SER A 339 -16.35 -16.37 -23.47
CA SER A 339 -17.73 -16.75 -23.76
C SER A 339 -18.66 -15.56 -23.95
N LEU A 340 -18.28 -14.36 -23.50
CA LEU A 340 -19.06 -13.16 -23.70
C LEU A 340 -18.94 -12.67 -25.15
N ASN A 341 -20.06 -12.19 -25.69
CA ASN A 341 -20.12 -11.64 -27.03
C ASN A 341 -19.61 -10.18 -27.07
N ALA A 342 -18.38 -9.99 -26.56
CA ALA A 342 -17.65 -8.74 -26.59
C ALA A 342 -16.50 -8.82 -27.62
N PRO A 343 -16.20 -7.72 -28.34
CA PRO A 343 -14.94 -7.59 -29.06
C PRO A 343 -13.79 -7.43 -28.06
N ARG A 344 -12.57 -7.77 -28.48
CA ARG A 344 -11.34 -7.51 -27.70
C ARG A 344 -11.12 -6.01 -27.49
N GLU A 345 -11.31 -5.23 -28.55
CA GLU A 345 -11.24 -3.77 -28.50
C GLU A 345 -12.62 -3.18 -28.81
N LEU A 346 -13.06 -2.24 -27.97
CA LEU A 346 -14.35 -1.58 -28.13
C LEU A 346 -14.27 -0.49 -29.21
N PRO A 347 -15.01 -0.60 -30.34
CA PRO A 347 -15.01 0.44 -31.36
C PRO A 347 -15.74 1.70 -30.88
N ASP A 348 -15.32 2.87 -31.35
CA ASP A 348 -15.98 4.15 -31.03
C ASP A 348 -17.47 4.17 -31.40
N SER A 349 -17.87 3.42 -32.43
CA SER A 349 -19.25 3.27 -32.90
C SER A 349 -20.09 2.26 -32.10
N ALA A 350 -19.55 1.68 -31.02
CA ALA A 350 -20.22 0.64 -30.24
C ALA A 350 -21.58 1.08 -29.68
N SER A 351 -22.60 0.25 -29.89
CA SER A 351 -23.93 0.43 -29.33
C SER A 351 -23.92 0.36 -27.80
N ARG A 352 -24.95 0.92 -27.14
CA ARG A 352 -25.09 0.83 -25.68
C ARG A 352 -25.10 -0.62 -25.19
N LEU A 353 -25.72 -1.53 -25.93
CA LEU A 353 -25.73 -2.96 -25.62
C LEU A 353 -24.31 -3.54 -25.66
N MET A 354 -23.56 -3.26 -26.73
CA MET A 354 -22.17 -3.72 -26.88
C MET A 354 -21.28 -3.18 -25.75
N ARG A 355 -21.43 -1.91 -25.39
CA ARG A 355 -20.68 -1.29 -24.28
C ARG A 355 -20.96 -1.97 -22.94
N ARG A 356 -22.21 -2.36 -22.67
CA ARG A 356 -22.56 -3.10 -21.45
C ARG A 356 -21.93 -4.49 -21.42
N ILE A 357 -21.99 -5.23 -22.53
CA ILE A 357 -21.41 -6.58 -22.62
C ILE A 357 -19.88 -6.51 -22.53
N HIS A 358 -19.26 -5.51 -23.16
CA HIS A 358 -17.82 -5.26 -23.06
C HIS A 358 -17.41 -4.86 -21.64
N ALA A 359 -18.17 -4.01 -20.94
CA ALA A 359 -17.89 -3.68 -19.54
C ALA A 359 -17.91 -4.94 -18.66
N ALA A 360 -18.94 -5.79 -18.80
CA ALA A 360 -18.99 -7.08 -18.13
C ALA A 360 -17.78 -7.97 -18.47
N ALA A 361 -17.38 -8.04 -19.74
CA ALA A 361 -16.22 -8.83 -20.16
C ALA A 361 -14.90 -8.29 -19.60
N PHE A 362 -14.76 -6.98 -19.54
CA PHE A 362 -13.59 -6.31 -18.99
C PHE A 362 -13.44 -6.59 -17.48
N GLU A 363 -14.52 -6.45 -16.70
CA GLU A 363 -14.49 -6.76 -15.26
C GLU A 363 -14.09 -8.22 -14.99
N VAL A 364 -14.63 -9.19 -15.75
CA VAL A 364 -14.26 -10.61 -15.61
C VAL A 364 -12.79 -10.85 -15.98
N PHE A 365 -12.29 -10.16 -17.00
CA PHE A 365 -10.89 -10.28 -17.41
C PHE A 365 -9.93 -9.74 -16.35
N GLU A 366 -10.25 -8.59 -15.77
CA GLU A 366 -9.41 -8.00 -14.72
C GLU A 366 -9.32 -8.91 -13.50
N VAL A 367 -10.43 -9.50 -13.04
CA VAL A 367 -10.38 -10.48 -11.94
C VAL A 367 -9.52 -11.69 -12.33
N ALA A 368 -9.59 -12.16 -13.59
CA ALA A 368 -8.71 -13.25 -14.03
C ALA A 368 -7.21 -12.88 -13.99
N VAL A 369 -6.87 -11.61 -14.25
CA VAL A 369 -5.50 -11.06 -14.15
C VAL A 369 -5.06 -10.97 -12.70
N ASP A 370 -5.94 -10.56 -11.79
CA ASP A 370 -5.67 -10.54 -10.35
C ASP A 370 -5.40 -11.97 -9.84
N GLU A 371 -6.15 -12.99 -10.30
CA GLU A 371 -5.82 -14.40 -9.96
C GLU A 371 -4.45 -14.87 -10.48
N MET A 372 -3.97 -14.35 -11.62
CA MET A 372 -2.60 -14.63 -12.07
C MET A 372 -1.56 -14.00 -11.13
N ARG A 373 -1.89 -12.85 -10.53
CA ARG A 373 -1.08 -12.17 -9.53
C ARG A 373 -1.08 -12.93 -8.21
N HIS A 374 -2.23 -13.45 -7.78
CA HIS A 374 -2.35 -14.33 -6.62
C HIS A 374 -1.48 -15.58 -6.78
N LEU A 375 -1.56 -16.27 -7.93
CA LEU A 375 -0.71 -17.42 -8.23
C LEU A 375 0.78 -17.09 -8.11
N ARG A 376 1.19 -15.91 -8.58
CA ARG A 376 2.57 -15.42 -8.44
C ARG A 376 2.93 -15.22 -6.96
N TRP A 377 2.13 -14.50 -6.18
CA TRP A 377 2.44 -14.21 -4.78
C TRP A 377 2.48 -15.45 -3.91
N VAL A 378 1.60 -16.42 -4.15
CA VAL A 378 1.65 -17.72 -3.47
C VAL A 378 2.94 -18.46 -3.79
N ASN A 379 3.40 -18.42 -5.05
CA ASN A 379 4.68 -19.02 -5.45
C ASN A 379 5.89 -18.27 -4.87
N GLU A 380 5.84 -16.95 -4.77
CA GLU A 380 6.87 -16.17 -4.06
C GLU A 380 6.92 -16.55 -2.57
N ALA A 381 5.76 -16.73 -1.92
CA ALA A 381 5.69 -17.18 -0.53
C ALA A 381 6.23 -18.61 -0.34
N LEU A 382 5.93 -19.52 -1.26
CA LEU A 382 6.53 -20.86 -1.29
C LEU A 382 8.05 -20.80 -1.45
N GLY A 383 8.56 -19.92 -2.32
CA GLY A 383 9.99 -19.69 -2.51
C GLY A 383 10.69 -19.22 -1.25
N THR A 384 10.10 -18.26 -0.51
CA THR A 384 10.61 -17.82 0.81
C THR A 384 10.63 -18.95 1.84
N LEU A 385 9.73 -19.94 1.72
CA LEU A 385 9.72 -21.13 2.56
C LEU A 385 10.68 -22.24 2.08
N GLY A 386 11.42 -22.02 1.00
CA GLY A 386 12.35 -22.99 0.41
C GLY A 386 11.67 -24.10 -0.39
N GLU A 387 10.41 -23.89 -0.77
CA GLU A 387 9.61 -24.87 -1.51
C GLU A 387 9.72 -24.65 -3.02
N LYS A 388 9.51 -25.73 -3.79
CA LYS A 388 9.47 -25.65 -5.25
C LYS A 388 8.20 -24.92 -5.72
N PRO A 389 8.26 -24.20 -6.86
CA PRO A 389 7.07 -23.59 -7.44
C PRO A 389 6.00 -24.61 -7.81
N VAL A 390 4.75 -24.20 -7.70
CA VAL A 390 3.55 -24.94 -8.05
C VAL A 390 2.74 -24.12 -9.05
N VAL A 391 2.78 -24.53 -10.32
CA VAL A 391 1.98 -23.94 -11.41
C VAL A 391 0.94 -24.93 -11.97
N GLY A 392 0.71 -26.05 -11.27
CA GLY A 392 -0.36 -27.00 -11.60
C GLY A 392 -1.75 -26.38 -11.43
N ARG A 393 -2.79 -27.10 -11.86
CA ARG A 393 -4.19 -26.64 -11.79
C ARG A 393 -5.05 -27.61 -11.01
N ALA A 394 -5.86 -27.11 -10.09
CA ALA A 394 -6.75 -27.93 -9.28
C ALA A 394 -7.83 -28.59 -10.16
N ALA A 395 -8.12 -29.86 -9.90
CA ALA A 395 -9.26 -30.55 -10.51
C ALA A 395 -10.58 -30.24 -9.79
N GLU A 396 -10.50 -29.84 -8.52
CA GLU A 396 -11.64 -29.54 -7.65
C GLU A 396 -11.29 -28.36 -6.75
N ILE A 397 -12.24 -27.45 -6.57
CA ILE A 397 -12.18 -26.31 -5.66
C ILE A 397 -13.09 -26.62 -4.47
N VAL A 398 -12.50 -26.80 -3.29
CA VAL A 398 -13.22 -27.22 -2.08
C VAL A 398 -13.49 -26.01 -1.19
N ARG A 399 -14.77 -25.66 -1.03
CA ARG A 399 -15.27 -24.74 0.01
C ARG A 399 -16.25 -25.49 0.92
N ASP A 400 -17.46 -24.95 1.12
CA ASP A 400 -18.58 -25.64 1.76
C ASP A 400 -19.17 -26.71 0.84
N THR A 401 -19.01 -26.52 -0.47
CA THR A 401 -19.33 -27.49 -1.53
C THR A 401 -18.09 -27.73 -2.39
N VAL A 402 -17.99 -28.93 -2.98
CA VAL A 402 -16.94 -29.27 -3.94
C VAL A 402 -17.37 -28.82 -5.34
N HIS A 403 -16.59 -27.94 -5.96
CA HIS A 403 -16.79 -27.53 -7.35
C HIS A 403 -15.74 -28.20 -8.25
N PRO A 404 -16.11 -29.07 -9.18
CA PRO A 404 -15.16 -29.61 -10.15
C PRO A 404 -14.76 -28.52 -11.14
N PHE A 405 -13.47 -28.40 -11.42
CA PHE A 405 -12.97 -27.50 -12.44
C PHE A 405 -13.60 -27.83 -13.80
N GLU A 406 -14.29 -26.87 -14.40
CA GLU A 406 -14.89 -27.03 -15.72
C GLU A 406 -14.94 -25.71 -16.49
N LEU A 407 -14.53 -25.74 -17.76
CA LEU A 407 -14.64 -24.59 -18.66
C LEU A 407 -16.10 -24.34 -19.05
N ARG A 408 -16.74 -23.38 -18.39
CA ARG A 408 -18.16 -23.03 -18.55
C ARG A 408 -18.35 -21.59 -19.04
N PRO A 409 -19.28 -21.34 -19.97
CA PRO A 409 -19.68 -19.97 -20.33
C PRO A 409 -20.22 -19.20 -19.12
N LEU A 410 -20.18 -17.85 -19.16
CA LEU A 410 -20.68 -16.96 -18.12
C LEU A 410 -22.22 -16.90 -18.07
N THR A 411 -22.84 -18.06 -17.89
CA THR A 411 -24.28 -18.17 -17.63
C THR A 411 -24.63 -17.50 -16.29
N PRO A 412 -25.89 -17.13 -16.04
CA PRO A 412 -26.28 -16.56 -14.76
C PRO A 412 -25.91 -17.44 -13.55
N ALA A 413 -25.95 -18.77 -13.71
CA ALA A 413 -25.54 -19.71 -12.66
C ALA A 413 -24.02 -19.70 -12.44
N GLN A 414 -23.22 -19.63 -13.51
CA GLN A 414 -21.77 -19.54 -13.40
C GLN A 414 -21.33 -18.20 -12.78
N LEU A 415 -21.98 -17.09 -13.17
CA LEU A 415 -21.72 -15.79 -12.56
C LEU A 415 -22.08 -15.79 -11.07
N GLN A 416 -23.20 -16.41 -10.69
CA GLN A 416 -23.56 -16.53 -9.27
C GLN A 416 -22.52 -17.37 -8.51
N TRP A 417 -22.01 -18.45 -9.10
CA TRP A 417 -20.90 -19.21 -8.52
C TRP A 417 -19.66 -18.35 -8.29
N PHE A 418 -19.26 -17.50 -9.26
CA PHE A 418 -18.12 -16.59 -9.07
C PHE A 418 -18.37 -15.58 -7.93
N ILE A 419 -19.58 -15.00 -7.85
CA ILE A 419 -19.95 -14.13 -6.73
C ILE A 419 -19.85 -14.88 -5.39
N ASP A 420 -20.31 -16.13 -5.35
CA ASP A 420 -20.28 -16.94 -4.13
C ASP A 420 -18.83 -17.32 -3.74
N VAL A 421 -17.96 -17.60 -4.73
CA VAL A 421 -16.53 -17.90 -4.54
C VAL A 421 -15.75 -16.72 -3.98
N GLU A 422 -16.01 -15.52 -4.50
CA GLU A 422 -15.32 -14.30 -4.06
C GLU A 422 -15.98 -13.63 -2.86
N ALA A 423 -17.16 -14.12 -2.43
CA ALA A 423 -17.87 -13.54 -1.29
C ALA A 423 -16.98 -13.58 -0.03
N PRO A 424 -16.80 -12.43 0.65
CA PRO A 424 -16.00 -12.34 1.86
C PRO A 424 -16.45 -13.39 2.87
N SER A 425 -15.52 -14.18 3.38
CA SER A 425 -15.88 -15.24 4.30
C SER A 425 -16.37 -14.64 5.63
N GLN A 426 -17.66 -14.82 5.93
CA GLN A 426 -18.23 -14.39 7.22
C GLN A 426 -17.77 -15.25 8.41
N GLN A 427 -17.11 -16.37 8.14
CA GLN A 427 -16.60 -17.30 9.15
C GLN A 427 -15.13 -17.63 8.87
N VAL A 428 -14.28 -17.49 9.89
CA VAL A 428 -12.85 -17.76 9.70
C VAL A 428 -12.59 -19.26 9.66
N GLY A 429 -11.84 -19.71 8.63
CA GLY A 429 -11.54 -21.13 8.39
C GLY A 429 -12.50 -21.83 7.43
N THR A 430 -13.52 -21.15 6.90
CA THR A 430 -14.38 -21.62 5.80
C THR A 430 -14.15 -20.73 4.58
N GLY A 431 -14.06 -21.31 3.38
CA GLY A 431 -13.80 -20.58 2.13
C GLY A 431 -12.38 -20.07 1.91
N LEU A 432 -12.11 -19.52 0.71
CA LEU A 432 -10.77 -19.16 0.22
C LEU A 432 -10.11 -18.07 1.08
N ASP A 433 -10.79 -16.94 1.29
CA ASP A 433 -10.33 -15.84 2.16
C ASP A 433 -10.10 -16.29 3.61
N GLY A 434 -11.00 -17.14 4.13
CA GLY A 434 -10.89 -17.69 5.47
C GLY A 434 -9.62 -18.53 5.66
N MET A 435 -9.13 -19.18 4.59
CA MET A 435 -7.87 -19.91 4.60
C MET A 435 -6.67 -18.97 4.61
N TYR A 436 -6.64 -17.93 3.77
CA TYR A 436 -5.55 -16.95 3.76
C TYR A 436 -5.45 -16.17 5.07
N VAL A 437 -6.57 -15.80 5.69
CA VAL A 437 -6.59 -15.16 7.02
C VAL A 437 -5.96 -16.08 8.09
N GLN A 438 -6.25 -17.38 8.06
CA GLN A 438 -5.64 -18.34 8.99
C GLN A 438 -4.13 -18.50 8.72
N LEU A 439 -3.69 -18.50 7.46
CA LEU A 439 -2.27 -18.53 7.09
C LEU A 439 -1.55 -17.28 7.60
N HIS A 440 -2.10 -16.10 7.31
CA HIS A 440 -1.56 -14.81 7.76
C HIS A 440 -1.38 -14.80 9.28
N ARG A 441 -2.43 -15.15 10.04
CA ARG A 441 -2.34 -15.20 11.50
C ARG A 441 -1.29 -16.20 11.99
N SER A 442 -1.18 -17.36 11.37
CA SER A 442 -0.22 -18.40 11.76
C SER A 442 1.23 -17.93 11.57
N ILE A 443 1.49 -17.19 10.49
CA ILE A 443 2.79 -16.60 10.17
C ILE A 443 3.12 -15.46 11.15
N THR A 444 2.22 -14.48 11.30
CA THR A 444 2.45 -13.31 12.16
C THR A 444 2.60 -13.66 13.65
N LYS A 445 1.92 -14.71 14.12
CA LYS A 445 1.99 -15.13 15.54
C LYS A 445 3.14 -16.09 15.86
N GLN A 446 3.88 -16.56 14.86
CA GLN A 446 4.99 -17.50 15.06
C GLN A 446 6.22 -17.11 14.21
N PRO A 447 6.77 -15.89 14.35
CA PRO A 447 7.88 -15.43 13.50
C PRO A 447 9.13 -16.33 13.59
N ASP A 448 9.36 -17.00 14.73
CA ASP A 448 10.49 -17.92 14.90
C ASP A 448 10.37 -19.21 14.05
N VAL A 449 9.14 -19.55 13.60
CA VAL A 449 8.85 -20.75 12.82
C VAL A 449 8.95 -20.47 11.31
N PHE A 450 8.77 -19.22 10.90
CA PHE A 450 8.67 -18.82 9.49
C PHE A 450 9.81 -17.87 9.10
N PRO A 451 10.72 -18.28 8.19
CA PRO A 451 11.76 -17.39 7.69
C PRO A 451 11.14 -16.19 6.96
N GLU A 452 11.72 -15.00 7.13
CA GLU A 452 11.19 -13.74 6.57
C GLU A 452 9.67 -13.55 6.86
N ALA A 453 9.22 -13.87 8.08
CA ALA A 453 7.80 -13.84 8.48
C ALA A 453 7.07 -12.55 8.08
N ASP A 454 7.73 -11.38 8.17
CA ASP A 454 7.15 -10.10 7.75
C ASP A 454 6.84 -10.05 6.25
N ARG A 455 7.75 -10.57 5.41
CA ARG A 455 7.58 -10.65 3.96
C ARG A 455 6.48 -11.65 3.61
N LEU A 456 6.47 -12.81 4.26
CA LEU A 456 5.43 -13.82 4.08
C LEU A 456 4.05 -13.28 4.45
N ALA A 457 3.93 -12.64 5.62
CA ALA A 457 2.68 -12.02 6.05
C ALA A 457 2.21 -10.97 5.03
N HIS A 458 3.13 -10.17 4.50
CA HIS A 458 2.80 -9.19 3.46
C HIS A 458 2.27 -9.82 2.17
N LEU A 459 2.93 -10.85 1.63
CA LEU A 459 2.49 -11.55 0.42
C LEU A 459 1.08 -12.14 0.59
N ILE A 460 0.80 -12.75 1.75
CA ILE A 460 -0.53 -13.29 2.05
C ILE A 460 -1.57 -12.18 2.22
N LYS A 461 -1.18 -11.05 2.83
CA LYS A 461 -2.09 -9.91 3.01
C LYS A 461 -2.50 -9.29 1.67
N LEU A 462 -1.60 -9.21 0.69
CA LEU A 462 -1.95 -8.71 -0.65
C LEU A 462 -3.08 -9.53 -1.30
N VAL A 463 -3.03 -10.87 -1.18
CA VAL A 463 -4.10 -11.75 -1.68
C VAL A 463 -5.43 -11.50 -0.94
N ILE A 464 -5.38 -11.32 0.39
CA ILE A 464 -6.59 -11.05 1.20
C ILE A 464 -7.23 -9.70 0.80
N ASP A 465 -6.41 -8.67 0.63
CA ASP A 465 -6.89 -7.31 0.39
C ASP A 465 -7.49 -7.17 -1.03
N GLU A 466 -7.02 -7.94 -2.03
CA GLU A 466 -7.59 -7.96 -3.39
C GLU A 466 -8.90 -8.76 -3.50
N GLY A 467 -9.10 -9.81 -2.69
CA GLY A 467 -10.31 -10.63 -2.74
C GLY A 467 -11.63 -9.88 -2.49
N GLU A 468 -11.64 -8.85 -1.62
CA GLU A 468 -12.86 -8.04 -1.39
C GLU A 468 -13.31 -7.29 -2.66
N GLU A 469 -12.36 -6.89 -3.50
CA GLU A 469 -12.64 -6.18 -4.75
C GLU A 469 -13.24 -7.13 -5.81
N HIS A 470 -12.84 -8.41 -5.83
CA HIS A 470 -13.37 -9.41 -6.76
C HIS A 470 -14.88 -9.60 -6.62
N PHE A 471 -15.38 -9.69 -5.38
CA PHE A 471 -16.81 -9.78 -5.08
C PHE A 471 -17.59 -8.60 -5.66
N ARG A 472 -17.07 -7.38 -5.50
CA ARG A 472 -17.69 -6.15 -6.00
C ARG A 472 -17.71 -6.14 -7.53
N ARG A 473 -16.61 -6.55 -8.17
CA ARG A 473 -16.51 -6.63 -9.64
C ARG A 473 -17.47 -7.64 -10.23
N PHE A 474 -17.58 -8.86 -9.68
CA PHE A 474 -18.59 -9.82 -10.17
C PHE A 474 -20.03 -9.38 -9.89
N THR A 475 -20.27 -8.60 -8.83
CA THR A 475 -21.56 -7.95 -8.61
C THR A 475 -21.83 -6.89 -9.69
N ALA A 476 -20.84 -6.08 -10.06
CA ALA A 476 -20.96 -5.12 -11.17
C ALA A 476 -21.21 -5.81 -12.52
N VAL A 477 -20.58 -6.96 -12.78
CA VAL A 477 -20.87 -7.80 -13.96
C VAL A 477 -22.35 -8.19 -14.00
N LYS A 478 -22.93 -8.60 -12.87
CA LYS A 478 -24.35 -8.93 -12.75
C LYS A 478 -25.25 -7.74 -13.07
N GLU A 479 -24.88 -6.55 -12.62
CA GLU A 479 -25.58 -5.30 -12.94
C GLU A 479 -25.48 -4.93 -14.43
N HIS A 480 -24.28 -5.02 -15.02
CA HIS A 480 -24.07 -4.76 -16.44
C HIS A 480 -24.91 -5.66 -17.33
N LEU A 481 -25.09 -6.93 -16.94
CA LEU A 481 -25.87 -7.93 -17.68
C LEU A 481 -27.36 -7.97 -17.28
N ALA A 482 -27.78 -7.20 -16.27
CA ALA A 482 -29.15 -7.23 -15.77
C ALA A 482 -30.20 -6.97 -16.86
N GLY A 483 -31.20 -7.85 -16.95
CA GLY A 483 -32.30 -7.77 -17.90
C GLY A 483 -31.93 -8.14 -19.35
N LEU A 484 -30.70 -8.59 -19.62
CA LEU A 484 -30.32 -9.14 -20.93
C LEU A 484 -30.57 -10.65 -20.94
N ASP A 485 -31.06 -11.15 -22.07
CA ASP A 485 -31.16 -12.61 -22.32
C ASP A 485 -29.73 -13.17 -22.52
N PRO A 486 -29.36 -14.29 -21.88
CA PRO A 486 -28.09 -14.98 -22.11
C PRO A 486 -27.75 -15.22 -23.59
N LEU A 487 -28.75 -15.46 -24.44
CA LEU A 487 -28.54 -15.62 -25.89
C LEU A 487 -28.05 -14.34 -26.60
N VAL A 488 -28.20 -13.17 -25.96
CA VAL A 488 -27.76 -11.88 -26.49
C VAL A 488 -26.31 -11.59 -26.11
N TYR A 489 -25.93 -11.87 -24.86
CA TYR A 489 -24.62 -11.51 -24.33
C TYR A 489 -23.61 -12.66 -24.34
N LEU A 490 -24.04 -13.91 -24.50
CA LEU A 490 -23.15 -15.05 -24.69
C LEU A 490 -22.95 -15.34 -26.17
N ARG A 491 -21.71 -15.73 -26.49
CA ARG A 491 -21.35 -16.25 -27.79
C ARG A 491 -21.54 -17.78 -27.80
N PRO A 492 -22.10 -18.37 -28.87
CA PRO A 492 -22.18 -19.81 -29.00
C PRO A 492 -20.77 -20.39 -29.21
N LEU A 493 -20.19 -20.95 -28.15
CA LEU A 493 -18.92 -21.66 -28.21
C LEU A 493 -19.17 -23.16 -28.43
N ARG A 494 -18.59 -23.72 -29.49
CA ARG A 494 -18.67 -25.16 -29.78
C ARG A 494 -17.49 -25.87 -29.15
N ARG A 495 -17.75 -27.01 -28.50
CA ARG A 495 -16.70 -27.91 -28.00
C ARG A 495 -15.76 -28.34 -29.15
N PRO A 496 -14.47 -28.57 -28.87
CA PRO A 496 -13.50 -28.96 -29.89
C PRO A 496 -13.97 -30.20 -30.66
N GLY A 497 -14.08 -30.08 -31.98
CA GLY A 497 -14.48 -31.13 -32.92
C GLY A 497 -13.90 -30.81 -34.31
N ALA A 498 -14.28 -31.56 -35.35
CA ALA A 498 -13.77 -31.39 -36.72
C ALA A 498 -14.14 -30.03 -37.33
N GLN A 499 -13.42 -29.00 -36.92
CA GLN A 499 -13.47 -27.66 -37.47
C GLN A 499 -12.65 -27.62 -38.76
N ASP A 500 -12.81 -26.53 -39.50
CA ASP A 500 -11.93 -26.24 -40.63
C ASP A 500 -10.46 -26.28 -40.18
N GLU A 501 -9.55 -26.47 -41.14
CA GLU A 501 -8.13 -26.65 -40.87
C GLU A 501 -7.56 -25.51 -40.01
N LEU A 502 -7.94 -24.27 -40.31
CA LEU A 502 -7.55 -23.08 -39.56
C LEU A 502 -8.00 -23.13 -38.08
N GLY A 503 -9.24 -23.55 -37.79
CA GLY A 503 -9.72 -23.66 -36.40
C GLY A 503 -8.89 -24.65 -35.58
N ARG A 504 -8.46 -25.77 -36.19
CA ARG A 504 -7.56 -26.75 -35.55
C ARG A 504 -6.17 -26.16 -35.30
N THR A 505 -5.61 -25.48 -36.30
CA THR A 505 -4.31 -24.79 -36.20
C THR A 505 -4.29 -23.77 -35.05
N LEU A 506 -5.33 -22.93 -34.94
CA LEU A 506 -5.45 -21.94 -33.88
C LEU A 506 -5.64 -22.55 -32.49
N LEU A 507 -6.40 -23.66 -32.40
CA LEU A 507 -6.56 -24.40 -31.14
C LEU A 507 -5.23 -24.99 -30.66
N ASP A 508 -4.44 -25.56 -31.58
CA ASP A 508 -3.13 -26.13 -31.26
C ASP A 508 -2.14 -25.03 -30.87
N LEU A 509 -2.19 -23.87 -31.54
CA LEU A 509 -1.38 -22.71 -31.17
C LEU A 509 -1.72 -22.18 -29.77
N SER A 510 -3.02 -22.08 -29.43
CA SER A 510 -3.48 -21.67 -28.09
C SER A 510 -2.93 -22.59 -26.99
N ASP A 511 -3.04 -23.91 -27.16
CA ASP A 511 -2.52 -24.85 -26.15
C ASP A 511 -0.98 -24.84 -26.06
N ARG A 512 -0.27 -24.59 -27.18
CA ARG A 512 1.19 -24.42 -27.17
C ARG A 512 1.61 -23.16 -26.42
N TYR A 513 0.90 -22.04 -26.59
CA TYR A 513 1.15 -20.84 -25.80
C TYR A 513 0.87 -21.05 -24.32
N TYR A 514 -0.22 -21.75 -23.99
CA TYR A 514 -0.51 -22.09 -22.60
C TYR A 514 0.58 -22.99 -21.99
N ALA A 515 1.06 -24.00 -22.72
CA ALA A 515 2.17 -24.86 -22.29
C ALA A 515 3.50 -24.09 -22.10
N ALA A 516 3.85 -23.25 -23.08
CA ALA A 516 5.03 -22.39 -23.02
C ALA A 516 4.97 -21.47 -21.80
N LEU A 517 3.82 -20.82 -21.57
CA LEU A 517 3.60 -19.93 -20.43
C LEU A 517 3.83 -20.65 -19.09
N LEU A 518 3.24 -21.83 -18.89
CA LEU A 518 3.39 -22.56 -17.63
C LEU A 518 4.85 -22.96 -17.36
N GLY A 519 5.58 -23.43 -18.38
CA GLY A 519 6.99 -23.75 -18.23
C GLY A 519 7.86 -22.51 -17.97
N THR A 520 7.56 -21.36 -18.61
CA THR A 520 8.24 -20.09 -18.34
C THR A 520 7.94 -19.57 -16.93
N LEU A 521 6.70 -19.68 -16.43
CA LEU A 521 6.33 -19.32 -15.05
C LEU A 521 7.04 -20.21 -14.03
N GLN A 522 7.06 -21.54 -14.26
CA GLN A 522 7.79 -22.47 -13.41
C GLN A 522 9.27 -22.10 -13.31
N ALA A 523 9.93 -21.81 -14.44
CA ALA A 523 11.33 -21.40 -14.47
C ALA A 523 11.53 -20.05 -13.75
N THR A 524 10.64 -19.08 -14.01
CA THR A 524 10.69 -17.75 -13.37
C THR A 524 10.61 -17.85 -11.86
N PHE A 525 9.64 -18.61 -11.34
CA PHE A 525 9.45 -18.78 -9.90
C PHE A 525 10.57 -19.60 -9.26
N ALA A 526 11.15 -20.57 -9.97
CA ALA A 526 12.29 -21.34 -9.48
C ALA A 526 13.56 -20.49 -9.33
N LEU A 527 13.76 -19.52 -10.23
CA LEU A 527 14.90 -18.61 -10.21
C LEU A 527 14.73 -17.42 -9.25
N GLY A 528 13.49 -17.04 -8.95
CA GLY A 528 13.17 -15.91 -8.08
C GLY A 528 13.88 -14.62 -8.55
N ASP A 529 14.60 -13.97 -7.64
CA ASP A 529 15.36 -12.73 -7.91
C ASP A 529 16.43 -12.90 -9.01
N GLN A 530 16.87 -14.12 -9.31
CA GLN A 530 17.86 -14.39 -10.37
C GLN A 530 17.27 -14.34 -11.79
N ALA A 531 15.95 -14.32 -11.94
CA ALA A 531 15.29 -14.28 -13.25
C ALA A 531 15.46 -12.93 -13.99
N GLY A 532 15.91 -11.88 -13.30
CA GLY A 532 16.33 -10.62 -13.92
C GLY A 532 15.26 -9.83 -14.67
N GLY A 533 13.96 -10.07 -14.41
CA GLY A 533 12.84 -9.38 -15.07
C GLY A 533 12.57 -9.79 -16.53
N LEU A 534 13.52 -10.45 -17.20
CA LEU A 534 13.39 -10.84 -18.61
C LEU A 534 12.39 -11.99 -18.81
N LEU A 535 12.49 -13.06 -18.02
CA LEU A 535 11.58 -14.21 -18.12
C LEU A 535 10.13 -13.84 -17.78
N ILE A 536 9.92 -13.00 -16.76
CA ILE A 536 8.57 -12.50 -16.43
C ILE A 536 8.03 -11.57 -17.52
N GLY A 537 8.90 -10.79 -18.18
CA GLY A 537 8.55 -10.02 -19.37
C GLY A 537 8.07 -10.91 -20.51
N GLN A 538 8.77 -12.01 -20.79
CA GLN A 538 8.38 -12.96 -21.84
C GLN A 538 7.12 -13.77 -21.48
N ALA A 539 6.91 -14.08 -20.19
CA ALA A 539 5.66 -14.68 -19.73
C ALA A 539 4.46 -13.77 -20.03
N ARG A 540 4.59 -12.45 -19.78
CA ARG A 540 3.55 -11.47 -20.11
C ARG A 540 3.28 -11.39 -21.61
N VAL A 541 4.31 -11.35 -22.44
CA VAL A 541 4.15 -11.36 -23.90
C VAL A 541 3.44 -12.64 -24.37
N THR A 542 3.79 -13.78 -23.77
CA THR A 542 3.11 -15.06 -24.05
C THR A 542 1.64 -15.05 -23.63
N MET A 543 1.31 -14.41 -22.50
CA MET A 543 -0.08 -14.19 -22.06
C MET A 543 -0.86 -13.33 -23.06
N GLU A 544 -0.28 -12.26 -23.59
CA GLU A 544 -0.92 -11.41 -24.63
C GLU A 544 -1.20 -12.20 -25.91
N ASN A 545 -0.25 -13.02 -26.35
CA ASN A 545 -0.42 -13.87 -27.53
C ASN A 545 -1.49 -14.94 -27.33
N LEU A 546 -1.51 -15.58 -26.16
CA LEU A 546 -2.58 -16.50 -25.78
C LEU A 546 -3.94 -15.78 -25.77
N HIS A 547 -3.99 -14.56 -25.22
CA HIS A 547 -5.21 -13.77 -25.13
C HIS A 547 -5.76 -13.37 -26.51
N GLU A 548 -4.89 -12.93 -27.42
CA GLU A 548 -5.24 -12.63 -28.81
C GLU A 548 -5.78 -13.86 -29.56
N ILE A 549 -5.07 -14.99 -29.49
CA ILE A 549 -5.50 -16.23 -30.15
C ILE A 549 -6.84 -16.72 -29.59
N ASN A 550 -7.06 -16.64 -28.28
CA ASN A 550 -8.31 -17.06 -27.66
C ASN A 550 -9.48 -16.15 -28.03
N HIS A 551 -9.26 -14.84 -28.20
CA HIS A 551 -10.27 -13.96 -28.77
C HIS A 551 -10.61 -14.31 -30.22
N LEU A 552 -9.61 -14.65 -31.04
CA LEU A 552 -9.82 -15.08 -32.43
C LEU A 552 -10.60 -16.40 -32.50
N LEU A 553 -10.24 -17.39 -31.69
CA LEU A 553 -10.97 -18.65 -31.53
C LEU A 553 -12.43 -18.38 -31.12
N ALA A 554 -12.62 -17.58 -30.08
CA ALA A 554 -13.93 -17.22 -29.61
C ALA A 554 -14.73 -16.53 -30.71
N ALA A 555 -14.17 -15.58 -31.46
CA ALA A 555 -14.86 -14.85 -32.54
C ALA A 555 -15.34 -15.78 -33.66
N ARG A 556 -14.64 -16.91 -33.86
CA ARG A 556 -15.01 -17.99 -34.78
C ARG A 556 -16.01 -19.00 -34.18
N GLY A 557 -16.46 -18.79 -32.94
CA GLY A 557 -17.37 -19.69 -32.23
C GLY A 557 -16.70 -20.96 -31.69
N ILE A 558 -15.39 -20.92 -31.51
CA ILE A 558 -14.55 -22.04 -31.09
C ILE A 558 -14.19 -21.86 -29.62
N ALA A 559 -14.45 -22.87 -28.78
CA ALA A 559 -14.07 -22.85 -27.37
C ALA A 559 -12.55 -23.06 -27.19
N PRO A 560 -11.82 -22.14 -26.52
CA PRO A 560 -10.46 -22.40 -26.06
C PRO A 560 -10.38 -23.65 -25.17
N ARG A 561 -9.28 -24.41 -25.26
CA ARG A 561 -9.13 -25.68 -24.54
C ARG A 561 -8.42 -25.55 -23.20
N PHE A 562 -7.41 -24.68 -23.10
CA PHE A 562 -6.52 -24.60 -21.94
C PHE A 562 -6.05 -25.98 -21.49
N THR A 563 -5.62 -26.80 -22.45
CA THR A 563 -5.21 -28.18 -22.20
C THR A 563 -4.01 -28.16 -21.28
N LEU A 564 -4.18 -28.65 -20.05
CA LEU A 564 -3.10 -28.69 -19.08
C LEU A 564 -2.03 -29.68 -19.56
N PRO A 565 -0.76 -29.27 -19.72
CA PRO A 565 0.30 -30.19 -20.09
C PRO A 565 0.42 -31.32 -19.05
N PRO A 566 0.69 -32.57 -19.47
CA PRO A 566 0.78 -33.70 -18.54
C PRO A 566 1.77 -33.50 -17.39
N ALA A 567 2.84 -32.74 -17.60
CA ALA A 567 3.83 -32.40 -16.58
C ALA A 567 3.27 -31.57 -15.40
N PHE A 568 2.16 -30.85 -15.61
CA PHE A 568 1.51 -30.00 -14.61
C PHE A 568 0.19 -30.57 -14.09
N ALA A 569 -0.17 -31.80 -14.49
CA ALA A 569 -1.41 -32.44 -14.07
C ALA A 569 -1.40 -32.87 -12.59
N PRO A 570 -2.57 -32.89 -11.91
CA PRO A 570 -2.67 -33.39 -10.54
C PRO A 570 -2.13 -34.81 -10.42
N GLY A 571 -1.18 -35.04 -9.52
CA GLY A 571 -0.57 -36.35 -9.30
C GLY A 571 0.51 -36.75 -10.32
N ALA A 572 0.92 -35.85 -11.23
CA ALA A 572 2.23 -35.96 -11.85
C ALA A 572 3.26 -36.03 -10.71
N GLY A 573 4.01 -37.14 -10.62
CA GLY A 573 4.96 -37.35 -9.53
C GLY A 573 5.94 -36.18 -9.43
N GLU A 574 6.53 -35.96 -8.26
CA GLU A 574 7.59 -34.95 -8.11
C GLU A 574 8.62 -35.14 -9.21
N LEU A 575 8.82 -34.10 -10.03
CA LEU A 575 9.85 -34.12 -11.06
C LEU A 575 11.20 -34.42 -10.38
N PRO A 576 11.98 -35.39 -10.89
CA PRO A 576 13.27 -35.73 -10.30
C PRO A 576 14.13 -34.48 -10.10
N PRO A 577 14.89 -34.37 -9.00
CA PRO A 577 15.63 -33.15 -8.64
C PRO A 577 16.55 -32.65 -9.76
N GLU A 578 17.09 -33.57 -10.55
CA GLU A 578 18.01 -33.32 -11.67
C GLU A 578 17.31 -32.77 -12.92
N LEU A 579 15.98 -32.91 -13.00
CA LEU A 579 15.13 -32.49 -14.13
C LEU A 579 14.37 -31.18 -13.84
N ALA A 580 14.14 -30.83 -12.58
CA ALA A 580 13.27 -29.73 -12.16
C ALA A 580 13.72 -28.32 -12.63
N ASN A 581 15.01 -28.09 -12.87
CA ASN A 581 15.53 -26.77 -13.27
C ASN A 581 15.75 -26.61 -14.79
N GLY A 582 15.63 -27.68 -15.58
CA GLY A 582 15.89 -27.62 -17.03
C GLY A 582 14.79 -28.26 -17.89
N GLN A 583 13.97 -29.15 -17.33
CA GLN A 583 12.89 -29.81 -18.06
C GLN A 583 11.72 -28.86 -18.30
N ALA A 584 11.29 -28.05 -17.32
CA ALA A 584 10.21 -27.08 -17.53
C ALA A 584 10.60 -26.00 -18.56
N THR A 585 11.85 -25.51 -18.51
CA THR A 585 12.43 -24.61 -19.52
C THR A 585 12.50 -25.28 -20.89
N ARG A 586 12.88 -26.57 -20.95
CA ARG A 586 12.91 -27.35 -22.19
C ARG A 586 11.52 -27.62 -22.75
N GLU A 587 10.54 -27.94 -21.92
CA GLU A 587 9.15 -28.14 -22.31
C GLU A 587 8.54 -26.81 -22.81
N ALA A 588 8.85 -25.69 -22.16
CA ALA A 588 8.49 -24.36 -22.66
C ALA A 588 9.14 -24.06 -24.01
N ALA A 589 10.42 -24.38 -24.18
CA ALA A 589 11.14 -24.18 -25.43
C ALA A 589 10.58 -25.07 -26.54
N ILE A 590 10.26 -26.34 -26.26
CA ILE A 590 9.60 -27.24 -27.22
C ILE A 590 8.24 -26.66 -27.64
N ALA A 591 7.41 -26.24 -26.68
CA ALA A 591 6.11 -25.64 -26.95
C ALA A 591 6.24 -24.35 -27.79
N ALA A 592 7.25 -23.51 -27.53
CA ALA A 592 7.52 -22.30 -28.29
C ALA A 592 8.07 -22.59 -29.71
N ILE A 593 8.91 -23.60 -29.88
CA ILE A 593 9.37 -24.08 -31.21
C ILE A 593 8.17 -24.58 -32.02
N GLU A 594 7.31 -25.38 -31.40
CA GLU A 594 6.09 -25.87 -32.03
C GLU A 594 5.15 -24.70 -32.36
N ALA A 595 5.00 -23.71 -31.47
CA ALA A 595 4.21 -22.51 -31.75
C ALA A 595 4.75 -21.77 -32.98
N LEU A 596 6.07 -21.56 -33.08
CA LEU A 596 6.71 -20.95 -34.25
C LEU A 596 6.44 -21.72 -35.55
N ALA A 597 6.47 -23.05 -35.52
CA ALA A 597 6.15 -23.86 -36.68
C ALA A 597 4.71 -23.62 -37.14
N THR A 598 3.76 -23.58 -36.20
CA THR A 598 2.35 -23.32 -36.49
C THR A 598 2.06 -21.88 -36.94
N ILE A 599 2.74 -20.88 -36.38
CA ILE A 599 2.60 -19.48 -36.79
C ILE A 599 3.00 -19.31 -38.26
N ARG A 600 4.02 -20.03 -38.73
CA ARG A 600 4.48 -19.98 -40.14
C ARG A 600 3.48 -20.56 -41.13
N GLU A 601 2.52 -21.36 -40.67
CA GLU A 601 1.44 -21.91 -41.48
C GLU A 601 0.26 -20.92 -41.60
N LEU A 602 0.23 -19.85 -40.80
CA LEU A 602 -0.81 -18.82 -40.87
C LEU A 602 -0.56 -17.85 -42.03
N ASP A 603 -1.58 -17.65 -42.85
CA ASP A 603 -1.54 -16.76 -44.02
C ASP A 603 -2.79 -15.84 -44.10
N GLY A 604 -2.93 -15.14 -45.23
CA GLY A 604 -4.09 -14.29 -45.50
C GLY A 604 -4.29 -13.17 -44.47
N ASP A 605 -5.50 -13.08 -43.94
CA ASP A 605 -5.93 -12.03 -43.00
C ASP A 605 -5.24 -12.11 -41.62
N LEU A 606 -4.53 -13.21 -41.32
CA LEU A 606 -3.82 -13.41 -40.06
C LEU A 606 -2.32 -13.07 -40.13
N ARG A 607 -1.84 -12.61 -41.29
CA ARG A 607 -0.41 -12.42 -41.53
C ARG A 607 0.25 -11.41 -40.59
N ASP A 608 -0.42 -10.31 -40.27
CA ASP A 608 0.14 -9.27 -39.40
C ASP A 608 0.28 -9.76 -37.96
N MET A 609 -0.76 -10.44 -37.44
CA MET A 609 -0.72 -11.14 -36.15
C MET A 609 0.41 -12.19 -36.14
N ALA A 610 0.49 -13.03 -37.18
CA ALA A 610 1.51 -14.07 -37.30
C ALA A 610 2.93 -13.48 -37.30
N ASN A 611 3.17 -12.35 -37.97
CA ASN A 611 4.48 -11.69 -37.96
C ASN A 611 4.86 -11.17 -36.57
N SER A 612 3.93 -10.52 -35.85
CA SER A 612 4.18 -10.02 -34.49
C SER A 612 4.50 -11.18 -33.54
N GLN A 613 3.61 -12.18 -33.54
CA GLN A 613 3.73 -13.35 -32.67
C GLN A 613 4.98 -14.18 -33.00
N GLN A 614 5.40 -14.25 -34.27
CA GLN A 614 6.65 -14.91 -34.65
C GLN A 614 7.88 -14.23 -34.03
N PHE A 615 7.94 -12.90 -34.08
CA PHE A 615 9.04 -12.14 -33.49
C PHE A 615 9.12 -12.34 -31.98
N GLU A 616 7.98 -12.23 -31.30
CA GLU A 616 7.86 -12.37 -29.86
C GLU A 616 8.16 -13.79 -29.37
N THR A 617 7.65 -14.81 -30.07
CA THR A 617 7.91 -16.21 -29.72
C THR A 617 9.38 -16.58 -29.96
N ALA A 618 10.04 -15.98 -30.96
CA ALA A 618 11.48 -16.14 -31.15
C ALA A 618 12.29 -15.49 -30.01
N ALA A 619 11.87 -14.30 -29.54
CA ALA A 619 12.51 -13.65 -28.40
C ALA A 619 12.36 -14.45 -27.09
N LEU A 620 11.22 -15.12 -26.88
CA LEU A 620 11.06 -16.07 -25.78
C LEU A 620 12.09 -17.20 -25.86
N LEU A 621 12.29 -17.80 -27.04
CA LEU A 621 13.27 -18.87 -27.22
C LEU A 621 14.70 -18.41 -26.93
N ASP A 622 15.09 -17.22 -27.38
CA ASP A 622 16.41 -16.66 -27.08
C ASP A 622 16.64 -16.55 -25.56
N VAL A 623 15.61 -16.18 -24.79
CA VAL A 623 15.69 -16.07 -23.32
C VAL A 623 15.72 -17.46 -22.65
N LEU A 624 14.99 -18.44 -23.19
CA LEU A 624 15.00 -19.82 -22.66
C LEU A 624 16.31 -20.56 -22.99
N ASP A 625 16.95 -20.27 -24.13
CA ASP A 625 18.23 -20.87 -24.56
C ASP A 625 19.45 -20.27 -23.80
N LEU A 626 19.34 -19.04 -23.27
CA LEU A 626 20.39 -18.43 -22.43
C LEU A 626 20.56 -19.07 -21.04
N GLN A 627 19.84 -20.15 -20.74
CA GLN A 627 19.94 -20.91 -19.49
C GLN A 627 20.49 -22.34 -19.66
N GLY A 628 20.92 -22.71 -20.87
CA GLY A 628 21.48 -24.03 -21.21
C GLY A 628 22.98 -24.16 -20.99
#